data_AF-A0A4Y4ETU7-F1
#
_entry.id   AF-A0A4Y4ETU7-F1
#
_cell.length_a   1.000
_cell.length_b   1.000
_cell.length_c   1.000
_cell.angle_alpha   90.00
_cell.angle_beta   90.00
_cell.angle_gamma   90.00
#
_symmetry.space_group_name_H-M   'P 1'
#
loop_
_entity.id
_entity.type
_entity.pdbx_description
1 polymer ?
#
loop_
_entity_poly.entity_id
_entity_poly.type
_entity_poly.pdbx_seq_one_letter_code
_entity_poly.pdbx_strand_id
1 'polypeptide(L)'
;MIDGLVAVLVLAGSAFMCLAALGILRLPDLLTRMHATTKAATLGVSLIMLGVCLHFAVETVVARALAIILFIMMTAPVAAHVIGRAGYFVGARLWSGTLKDELKPHYDPLNHRLHSGLDDADASSPHGSSAGSGDDTDDAASGK
;
A
#
# COMPACT_ATOMS: atom_id res chain seq x y z
N MET A 1 -31.88 21.41 -9.73
CA MET A 1 -30.57 22.01 -9.36
C MET A 1 -29.64 20.97 -8.74
N ILE A 2 -30.15 20.08 -7.89
CA ILE A 2 -29.36 18.98 -7.29
C ILE A 2 -28.83 18.01 -8.36
N ASP A 3 -29.58 17.77 -9.44
CA ASP A 3 -29.18 16.86 -10.53
C ASP A 3 -27.88 17.28 -11.21
N GLY A 4 -27.67 18.59 -11.38
CA GLY A 4 -26.42 19.11 -11.94
C GLY A 4 -25.22 18.85 -11.03
N LEU A 5 -25.41 19.02 -9.72
CA LEU A 5 -24.38 18.72 -8.73
C LEU A 5 -24.05 17.22 -8.68
N VAL A 6 -25.07 16.36 -8.70
CA VAL A 6 -24.91 14.90 -8.77
C VAL A 6 -24.16 14.50 -10.03
N ALA A 7 -24.53 15.04 -11.19
CA ALA A 7 -23.85 14.77 -12.46
C ALA A 7 -22.37 15.16 -12.40
N VAL A 8 -22.06 16.34 -11.86
CA VAL A 8 -20.66 16.79 -11.71
C VAL A 8 -19.87 15.87 -10.78
N LEU A 9 -20.43 15.47 -9.64
CA LEU A 9 -19.77 14.56 -8.70
C LEU A 9 -19.48 13.19 -9.33
N VAL A 10 -20.47 12.61 -10.00
CA VAL A 10 -20.33 11.29 -10.63
C VAL A 10 -19.38 11.33 -11.83
N LEU A 11 -19.43 12.38 -12.65
CA LEU A 11 -18.52 12.55 -13.78
C LEU A 11 -17.09 12.79 -13.31
N ALA A 12 -16.88 13.66 -12.31
CA ALA A 12 -15.57 13.88 -11.72
C ALA A 12 -15.02 12.58 -11.10
N GLY A 13 -15.82 11.87 -10.32
CA GLY A 13 -15.43 10.60 -9.72
C GLY A 13 -15.10 9.53 -10.76
N SER A 14 -15.87 9.44 -11.85
CA SER A 14 -15.59 8.57 -12.99
C SER A 14 -14.30 8.94 -13.72
N ALA A 15 -14.02 10.24 -13.88
CA ALA A 15 -12.76 10.71 -14.44
C ALA A 15 -11.57 10.31 -13.56
N PHE A 16 -11.69 10.43 -12.24
CA PHE A 16 -10.66 9.94 -11.30
C PHE A 16 -10.48 8.42 -11.37
N MET A 17 -11.54 7.63 -11.58
CA MET A 17 -11.42 6.19 -11.83
C MET A 17 -10.67 5.89 -13.11
N CYS A 18 -10.95 6.63 -14.17
CA CYS A 18 -10.20 6.53 -15.42
C CYS A 18 -8.73 6.87 -15.20
N LEU A 19 -8.43 7.94 -14.46
CA LEU A 19 -7.05 8.30 -14.10
C LEU A 19 -6.36 7.21 -13.25
N ALA A 20 -7.08 6.54 -12.35
CA ALA A 20 -6.54 5.42 -11.59
C ALA A 20 -6.14 4.26 -12.54
N ALA A 21 -7.01 3.89 -13.48
CA ALA A 21 -6.73 2.87 -14.48
C ALA A 21 -5.54 3.24 -15.40
N LEU A 22 -5.51 4.50 -15.86
CA LEU A 22 -4.38 5.03 -16.64
C LEU A 22 -3.07 5.04 -15.84
N GLY A 23 -3.14 5.33 -14.53
CA GLY A 23 -2.00 5.29 -13.62
C GLY A 23 -1.36 3.90 -13.54
N ILE A 24 -2.17 2.82 -13.56
CA ILE A 24 -1.66 1.44 -13.62
C ILE A 24 -0.91 1.20 -14.93
N LEU A 25 -1.50 1.64 -16.04
CA LEU A 25 -1.02 1.30 -17.37
C LEU A 25 0.22 2.08 -17.79
N ARG A 26 0.32 3.35 -17.37
CA ARG A 26 1.32 4.31 -17.88
C ARG A 26 2.57 4.38 -17.01
N LEU A 27 2.47 4.13 -15.71
CA LEU A 27 3.59 4.38 -14.79
C LEU A 27 4.63 3.24 -14.82
N PRO A 28 5.92 3.57 -14.67
CA PRO A 28 7.00 2.61 -14.93
C PRO A 28 7.24 1.61 -13.80
N ASP A 29 6.89 1.94 -12.56
CA ASP A 29 7.27 1.19 -11.36
C ASP A 29 6.05 0.93 -10.44
N LEU A 30 6.08 -0.18 -9.70
CA LEU A 30 5.07 -0.61 -8.75
C LEU A 30 4.71 0.49 -7.75
N LEU A 31 5.69 1.11 -7.09
CA LEU A 31 5.43 2.16 -6.11
C LEU A 31 4.74 3.38 -6.74
N THR A 32 5.18 3.77 -7.94
CA THR A 32 4.56 4.88 -8.68
C THR A 32 3.14 4.56 -9.12
N ARG A 33 2.87 3.34 -9.61
CA ARG A 33 1.53 2.84 -9.97
C ARG A 33 0.61 2.88 -8.76
N MET A 34 1.04 2.32 -7.63
CA MET A 34 0.28 2.29 -6.39
C MET A 34 -0.04 3.68 -5.86
N HIS A 35 0.93 4.58 -5.90
CA HIS A 35 0.72 5.97 -5.46
C HIS A 35 -0.38 6.66 -6.29
N ALA A 36 -0.33 6.51 -7.61
CA ALA A 36 -1.34 7.08 -8.50
C ALA A 36 -2.71 6.43 -8.30
N THR A 37 -2.77 5.10 -8.22
CA THR A 37 -4.04 4.36 -8.09
C THR A 37 -4.70 4.59 -6.75
N THR A 38 -3.99 4.48 -5.65
CA THR A 38 -4.56 4.62 -4.31
C THR A 38 -5.16 6.01 -4.13
N LYS A 39 -4.47 7.07 -4.58
CA LYS A 39 -4.99 8.45 -4.49
C LYS A 39 -6.18 8.69 -5.42
N ALA A 40 -6.06 8.30 -6.68
CA ALA A 40 -7.12 8.54 -7.66
C ALA A 40 -8.37 7.69 -7.39
N ALA A 41 -8.22 6.42 -7.01
CA ALA A 41 -9.35 5.53 -6.73
C ALA A 41 -10.09 5.90 -5.43
N THR A 42 -9.37 6.26 -4.36
CA THR A 42 -10.03 6.69 -3.10
C THR A 42 -10.86 7.96 -3.31
N LEU A 43 -10.30 8.96 -4.00
CA LEU A 43 -11.04 10.16 -4.38
C LEU A 43 -12.20 9.84 -5.33
N GLY A 44 -11.96 9.02 -6.34
CA GLY A 44 -12.98 8.61 -7.32
C GLY A 44 -14.19 7.95 -6.67
N VAL A 45 -13.98 6.95 -5.80
CA VAL A 45 -15.09 6.27 -5.11
C VAL A 45 -15.81 7.27 -4.21
N SER A 46 -15.07 8.08 -3.45
CA SER A 46 -15.68 9.04 -2.52
C SER A 46 -16.62 10.02 -3.23
N LEU A 47 -16.20 10.57 -4.38
CA LEU A 47 -17.01 11.48 -5.19
C LEU A 47 -18.27 10.80 -5.73
N ILE A 48 -18.15 9.58 -6.25
CA ILE A 48 -19.29 8.80 -6.75
C ILE A 48 -20.27 8.51 -5.60
N MET A 49 -19.77 8.05 -4.46
CA MET A 49 -20.60 7.73 -3.29
C MET A 49 -21.28 8.98 -2.71
N LEU A 50 -20.62 10.14 -2.67
CA LEU A 50 -21.29 11.39 -2.31
C LEU A 50 -22.43 11.73 -3.30
N GLY A 51 -22.23 11.50 -4.61
CA GLY A 51 -23.28 11.68 -5.61
C GLY A 51 -24.48 10.76 -5.36
N VAL A 52 -24.23 9.50 -4.97
CA VAL A 52 -25.27 8.54 -4.59
C VAL A 52 -26.04 9.01 -3.34
N CYS A 53 -25.34 9.52 -2.32
CA CYS A 53 -25.97 10.09 -1.13
C CYS A 53 -26.94 11.23 -1.48
N LEU A 54 -26.52 12.14 -2.36
CA LEU A 54 -27.32 13.30 -2.77
C LEU A 54 -28.49 12.93 -3.67
N HIS A 55 -28.35 11.90 -4.52
CA HIS A 55 -29.40 11.50 -5.46
C HIS A 55 -30.54 10.75 -4.77
N PHE A 56 -30.23 9.75 -3.94
CA PHE A 56 -31.25 8.94 -3.30
C PHE A 56 -31.81 9.60 -2.03
N ALA A 57 -30.96 10.29 -1.25
CA ALA A 57 -31.33 10.96 -0.01
C ALA A 57 -32.12 10.09 1.01
N VAL A 58 -32.01 8.76 0.92
CA VAL A 58 -32.61 7.81 1.86
C VAL A 58 -31.59 7.48 2.94
N GLU A 59 -31.99 7.56 4.21
CA GLU A 59 -31.10 7.34 5.37
C GLU A 59 -30.29 6.03 5.29
N THR A 60 -30.94 4.93 4.87
CA THR A 60 -30.29 3.62 4.74
C THR A 60 -29.23 3.59 3.64
N VAL A 61 -29.43 4.33 2.55
CA VAL A 61 -28.49 4.43 1.42
C VAL A 61 -27.31 5.31 1.83
N VAL A 62 -27.58 6.46 2.44
CA VAL A 62 -26.55 7.40 2.91
C VAL A 62 -25.63 6.73 3.94
N ALA A 63 -26.19 6.01 4.92
CA ALA A 63 -25.41 5.31 5.93
C ALA A 63 -24.47 4.25 5.30
N ARG A 64 -24.96 3.47 4.32
CA ARG A 64 -24.15 2.48 3.60
C ARG A 64 -23.07 3.14 2.74
N ALA A 65 -23.40 4.20 2.03
CA ALA A 65 -22.44 4.93 1.20
C ALA A 65 -21.32 5.55 2.04
N LEU A 66 -21.64 6.18 3.17
CA LEU A 66 -20.63 6.70 4.11
C LEU A 66 -19.76 5.57 4.69
N ALA A 67 -20.36 4.43 5.04
CA ALA A 67 -19.61 3.26 5.50
C ALA A 67 -18.64 2.75 4.42
N ILE A 68 -19.04 2.71 3.15
CA ILE A 68 -18.17 2.34 2.02
C ILE A 68 -17.00 3.31 1.88
N ILE A 69 -17.25 4.61 1.94
CA ILE A 69 -16.18 5.63 1.85
C ILE A 69 -15.17 5.42 2.97
N LEU A 70 -15.65 5.33 4.22
CA LEU A 70 -14.79 5.16 5.38
C LEU A 70 -13.99 3.85 5.30
N PHE A 71 -14.65 2.76 4.92
CA PHE A 71 -14.03 1.45 4.78
C PHE A 71 -12.91 1.47 3.74
N ILE A 72 -13.16 2.07 2.57
CA ILE A 72 -12.14 2.18 1.51
C ILE A 72 -11.00 3.10 1.94
N MET A 73 -11.28 4.22 2.61
CA MET A 73 -10.24 5.12 3.11
C MET A 73 -9.36 4.48 4.18
N MET A 74 -9.90 3.56 4.98
CA MET A 74 -9.12 2.82 5.98
C MET A 74 -8.34 1.65 5.36
N THR A 75 -8.96 0.90 4.43
CA THR A 75 -8.35 -0.29 3.84
C THR A 75 -7.34 0.02 2.75
N ALA A 76 -7.52 1.10 1.98
CA ALA A 76 -6.63 1.44 0.88
C ALA A 76 -5.18 1.75 1.33
N PRO A 77 -4.93 2.50 2.42
CA PRO A 77 -3.57 2.69 2.95
C PRO A 77 -2.93 1.40 3.46
N VAL A 78 -3.71 0.54 4.14
CA VAL A 78 -3.21 -0.73 4.65
C VAL A 78 -2.82 -1.65 3.51
N ALA A 79 -3.69 -1.79 2.49
CA ALA A 79 -3.39 -2.55 1.29
C ALA A 79 -2.15 -2.00 0.55
N ALA A 80 -2.06 -0.67 0.39
CA ALA A 80 -0.91 -0.04 -0.24
C ALA A 80 0.40 -0.28 0.54
N HIS A 81 0.35 -0.24 1.87
CA HIS A 81 1.52 -0.50 2.69
C HIS A 81 2.02 -1.95 2.56
N VAL A 82 1.11 -2.92 2.68
CA VAL A 82 1.45 -4.34 2.59
C VAL A 82 1.97 -4.71 1.19
N ILE A 83 1.31 -4.23 0.13
CA ILE A 83 1.75 -4.48 -1.24
C ILE A 83 3.09 -3.79 -1.52
N GLY A 84 3.32 -2.59 -1.00
CA GLY A 84 4.59 -1.87 -1.18
C GLY A 84 5.75 -2.58 -0.50
N ARG A 85 5.55 -3.03 0.76
CA ARG A 85 6.52 -3.82 1.52
C ARG A 85 6.84 -5.14 0.83
N ALA A 86 5.81 -5.88 0.43
CA ALA A 86 5.97 -7.15 -0.28
C ALA A 86 6.66 -6.97 -1.64
N GLY A 87 6.25 -5.96 -2.42
CA GLY A 87 6.85 -5.66 -3.71
C GLY A 87 8.33 -5.32 -3.59
N TYR A 88 8.71 -4.54 -2.59
CA TYR A 88 10.12 -4.22 -2.34
C TYR A 88 10.93 -5.47 -1.97
N PHE A 89 10.44 -6.32 -1.06
CA PHE A 89 11.16 -7.53 -0.63
C PHE A 89 11.21 -8.64 -1.68
N VAL A 90 10.23 -8.73 -2.59
CA VAL A 90 10.29 -9.65 -3.73
C VAL A 90 11.26 -9.14 -4.81
N GLY A 91 11.82 -7.95 -4.65
CA GLY A 91 12.76 -7.35 -5.60
C GLY A 91 12.07 -6.75 -6.83
N ALA A 92 10.86 -6.20 -6.67
CA ALA A 92 10.20 -5.47 -7.74
C ALA A 92 11.12 -4.36 -8.27
N ARG A 93 11.23 -4.27 -9.60
CA ARG A 93 12.16 -3.35 -10.25
C ARG A 93 11.73 -1.90 -10.02
N LEU A 94 12.54 -1.14 -9.27
CA LEU A 94 12.35 0.29 -9.12
C LEU A 94 12.59 1.03 -10.45
N TRP A 95 11.96 2.20 -10.60
CA TRP A 95 12.17 3.06 -11.76
C TRP A 95 13.63 3.48 -11.91
N SER A 96 14.14 3.54 -13.15
CA SER A 96 15.53 3.95 -13.44
C SER A 96 15.86 5.40 -13.04
N GLY A 97 14.84 6.23 -12.80
CA GLY A 97 15.00 7.60 -12.30
C GLY A 97 15.08 7.72 -10.77
N THR A 98 15.04 6.61 -10.04
CA THR A 98 15.17 6.64 -8.58
C THR A 98 16.58 7.05 -8.17
N LEU A 99 16.71 8.28 -7.66
CA LEU A 99 17.99 8.87 -7.25
C LEU A 99 18.53 8.31 -5.94
N LYS A 100 17.64 7.92 -5.02
CA LYS A 100 18.00 7.59 -3.64
C LYS A 100 17.13 6.45 -3.13
N ASP A 101 17.79 5.38 -2.70
CA ASP A 101 17.18 4.22 -2.04
C ASP A 101 17.95 3.95 -0.75
N GLU A 102 17.44 4.50 0.35
CA GLU A 102 18.03 4.32 1.68
C GLU A 102 17.75 2.94 2.25
N LEU A 103 16.81 2.20 1.68
CA LEU A 103 16.41 0.91 2.23
C LEU A 103 17.33 -0.21 1.73
N LYS A 104 17.91 -0.03 0.53
CA LYS A 104 18.78 -1.01 -0.12
C LYS A 104 20.05 -1.37 0.67
N PRO A 105 20.81 -0.42 1.27
CA PRO A 105 22.00 -0.76 2.05
C PRO A 105 21.69 -1.57 3.32
N HIS A 106 20.48 -1.42 3.85
CA HIS A 106 20.05 -2.04 5.10
C HIS A 106 19.31 -3.37 4.92
N TYR A 107 19.05 -3.78 3.68
CA TYR A 107 18.31 -5.00 3.37
C TYR A 107 19.26 -6.12 2.94
N ASP A 108 19.28 -7.21 3.71
CA ASP A 108 20.00 -8.43 3.35
C ASP A 108 19.09 -9.35 2.51
N PRO A 109 19.39 -9.57 1.21
CA PRO A 109 18.57 -10.40 0.33
C PRO A 109 18.66 -11.90 0.65
N LEU A 110 19.68 -12.37 1.38
CA LEU A 110 19.79 -13.79 1.74
C LEU A 110 18.88 -14.13 2.91
N ASN A 111 18.94 -13.32 3.96
CA ASN A 111 18.21 -13.55 5.21
C ASN A 111 16.86 -12.81 5.27
N HIS A 112 16.55 -11.98 4.26
CA HIS A 112 15.37 -11.10 4.22
C HIS A 112 15.23 -10.20 5.47
N ARG A 113 16.36 -9.88 6.12
CA ARG A 113 16.41 -9.04 7.33
C ARG A 113 16.69 -7.59 6.95
N LEU A 114 16.05 -6.68 7.68
CA LEU A 114 16.29 -5.25 7.59
C LEU A 114 17.08 -4.80 8.82
N HIS A 115 18.32 -4.35 8.62
CA HIS A 115 19.20 -3.87 9.67
C HIS A 115 18.82 -2.44 10.07
N SER A 116 18.60 -2.22 11.36
CA SER A 116 18.17 -0.92 11.88
C SER A 116 19.32 0.03 12.22
N GLY A 117 20.57 -0.46 12.13
CA GLY A 117 21.78 0.23 12.60
C GLY A 117 21.94 0.23 14.13
N LEU A 118 20.92 -0.23 14.87
CA LEU A 118 20.98 -0.46 16.32
C LEU A 118 21.49 -1.87 16.66
N ASP A 119 21.39 -2.81 15.70
CA ASP A 119 21.85 -4.19 15.86
C ASP A 119 23.36 -4.27 16.15
N ASP A 120 24.15 -3.35 15.58
CA ASP A 120 25.60 -3.25 15.81
C ASP A 120 25.96 -2.62 17.17
N ALA A 121 25.05 -1.79 17.72
CA ALA A 121 25.23 -1.15 19.02
C ALA A 121 25.03 -2.14 20.17
N ASP A 122 24.02 -3.01 20.08
CA ASP A 122 23.77 -4.07 21.06
C ASP A 122 24.91 -5.11 21.08
N ALA A 123 25.49 -5.44 19.92
CA ALA A 123 26.66 -6.33 19.82
C ALA A 123 27.93 -5.77 20.52
N SER A 124 28.01 -4.45 20.70
CA SER A 124 29.15 -3.76 21.34
C SER A 124 28.95 -3.48 22.84
N SER A 125 27.77 -3.78 23.38
CA SER A 125 27.44 -3.53 24.78
C SER A 125 27.92 -4.68 25.71
N PRO A 126 28.47 -4.38 26.90
CA PRO A 126 29.02 -5.41 27.80
C PRO A 126 27.95 -6.30 28.46
N HIS A 127 26.66 -6.00 28.26
CA HIS A 127 25.56 -6.89 28.62
C HIS A 127 25.14 -7.73 27.41
N GLY A 128 26.01 -8.66 27.02
CA GLY A 128 25.65 -9.79 26.17
C GLY A 128 24.64 -10.67 26.89
N SER A 129 23.35 -10.30 26.82
CA SER A 129 22.26 -11.19 27.15
C SER A 129 22.18 -12.24 26.06
N SER A 130 22.70 -13.42 26.38
CA SER A 130 22.42 -14.67 25.70
C SER A 130 20.91 -14.97 25.78
N ALA A 131 20.13 -14.35 24.91
CA ALA A 131 18.78 -14.80 24.60
C ALA A 131 18.83 -15.47 23.23
N GLY A 132 19.18 -16.76 23.25
CA GLY A 132 19.11 -17.61 22.07
C GLY A 132 17.66 -17.87 21.65
N SER A 133 17.46 -17.91 20.34
CA SER A 133 16.53 -18.80 19.66
C SER A 133 17.13 -18.97 18.26
N GLY A 134 17.86 -20.04 17.94
CA GLY A 134 17.38 -21.41 18.06
C GLY A 134 16.40 -21.66 16.92
N ASP A 135 16.92 -21.74 15.70
CA ASP A 135 16.28 -22.45 14.59
C ASP A 135 17.37 -23.10 13.73
N ASP A 136 18.09 -24.02 14.38
CA ASP A 136 18.63 -25.19 13.69
C ASP A 136 17.48 -26.21 13.64
N THR A 137 16.72 -26.25 12.55
CA THR A 137 15.97 -27.47 12.21
C THR A 137 16.17 -27.83 10.73
N ASP A 138 16.95 -28.90 10.57
CA ASP A 138 16.81 -29.97 9.59
C ASP A 138 17.04 -29.66 8.11
N ASP A 139 18.32 -29.72 7.69
CA ASP A 139 18.66 -30.31 6.39
C ASP A 139 20.13 -30.82 6.36
N ALA A 140 20.41 -31.84 7.18
CA ALA A 140 21.56 -32.71 6.94
C ALA A 140 21.31 -34.13 7.50
N ALA A 141 21.27 -35.08 6.58
CA ALA A 141 21.43 -36.52 6.77
C ALA A 141 20.21 -37.35 7.22
N SER A 142 19.42 -37.80 6.24
CA SER A 142 18.91 -39.18 6.26
C SER A 142 18.90 -39.80 4.85
N GLY A 143 19.98 -40.52 4.55
CA GLY A 143 20.01 -41.80 3.84
C GLY A 143 19.35 -41.94 2.46
N LYS A 144 20.15 -41.89 1.40
CA LYS A 144 20.69 -43.07 0.68
C LYS A 144 21.49 -42.67 -0.56
#